data_AF-A0A7M3ZIN7-F1
#
_entry.id   AF-A0A7M3ZIN7-F1
#
_cell.length_a   1.000
_cell.length_b   1.000
_cell.length_c   1.000
_cell.angle_alpha   90.00
_cell.angle_beta   90.00
_cell.angle_gamma   90.00
#
_symmetry.space_group_name_H-M   'P 1'
#
loop_
_entity.id
_entity.type
_entity.pdbx_description
1 polymer ?
#
loop_
_entity_poly.entity_id
_entity_poly.type
_entity_poly.pdbx_seq_one_letter_code
_entity_poly.pdbx_strand_id
1 'polypeptide(L)'
;SSDSSDTSDASDSDGSDGSDSSDSSSSDSSGGSAVSTMDGEDGGYTYASNVDNHRSLMADMCDIKAHANAGEWTAAKGIYTNGKNAEKSDGSYRTLQGFAAAAGKNHGYDAFYGADGSVDAMIMAAMDGTGDFAGASDTVRYQGIAKLTANLGMVAYTIHELNTAVAKANAGNVDNDTGAPHNWDEGWAFFHGPDENVGCSPVATLNKRGADFGTEHT
;
A
#
# COMPACT_ATOMS: atom_id res chain seq x y z
N SER A 1 -59.39 39.67 -13.74
CA SER A 1 -58.64 39.98 -14.96
C SER A 1 -57.33 39.24 -14.84
N SER A 2 -57.06 38.12 -15.49
CA SER A 2 -57.53 37.61 -16.78
C SER A 2 -57.33 36.08 -16.79
N ASP A 3 -58.20 35.44 -17.56
CA ASP A 3 -58.38 34.01 -17.83
C ASP A 3 -57.15 33.21 -18.33
N SER A 4 -57.15 31.92 -17.94
CA SER A 4 -56.99 30.67 -18.75
C SER A 4 -55.67 30.47 -19.56
N SER A 5 -55.12 29.28 -19.79
CA SER A 5 -55.64 27.89 -19.83
C SER A 5 -54.49 26.88 -19.79
N ASP A 6 -54.69 25.76 -19.08
CA ASP A 6 -54.04 24.47 -19.33
C ASP A 6 -54.46 23.91 -20.70
N THR A 7 -53.52 23.34 -21.47
CA THR A 7 -53.69 22.04 -22.16
C THR A 7 -52.32 21.50 -22.56
N SER A 8 -52.00 20.34 -22.00
CA SER A 8 -50.98 19.39 -22.41
C SER A 8 -51.37 18.68 -23.72
N ASP A 9 -50.42 18.55 -24.65
CA ASP A 9 -50.46 17.48 -25.64
C ASP A 9 -49.09 16.82 -25.73
N ALA A 10 -49.13 15.49 -25.62
CA ALA A 10 -48.00 14.59 -25.66
C ALA A 10 -47.62 14.24 -27.09
N SER A 11 -46.33 14.12 -27.36
CA SER A 11 -45.82 13.37 -28.49
C SER A 11 -44.62 12.56 -28.03
N ASP A 12 -44.87 11.30 -27.72
CA ASP A 12 -43.88 10.23 -27.72
C ASP A 12 -43.40 9.99 -29.16
N SER A 13 -42.09 9.95 -29.33
CA SER A 13 -41.47 9.24 -30.45
C SER A 13 -40.10 8.72 -30.00
N ASP A 14 -40.05 7.40 -29.84
CA ASP A 14 -38.84 6.57 -29.78
C ASP A 14 -37.90 6.86 -30.96
N GLY A 15 -36.60 6.75 -30.71
CA GLY A 15 -35.57 6.78 -31.75
C GLY A 15 -34.16 6.70 -31.17
N SER A 16 -33.66 5.48 -31.10
CA SER A 16 -32.33 5.07 -30.62
C SER A 16 -31.14 5.70 -31.35
N ASP A 17 -29.98 5.47 -30.71
CA ASP A 17 -28.64 5.33 -31.26
C ASP A 17 -27.74 6.57 -31.33
N GLY A 18 -26.71 6.54 -30.48
CA GLY A 18 -25.35 6.46 -31.00
C GLY A 18 -24.41 7.62 -30.69
N SER A 19 -23.21 7.21 -30.28
CA SER A 19 -21.92 7.91 -30.33
C SER A 19 -21.57 8.90 -29.23
N ASP A 20 -20.82 8.34 -28.28
CA ASP A 20 -19.69 8.92 -27.56
C ASP A 20 -18.93 10.01 -28.31
N SER A 21 -18.60 11.08 -27.60
CA SER A 21 -17.42 11.94 -27.84
C SER A 21 -17.14 12.73 -26.57
N SER A 22 -16.63 12.07 -25.54
CA SER A 22 -15.92 12.78 -24.47
C SER A 22 -14.49 13.00 -24.94
N ASP A 23 -14.17 14.26 -25.23
CA ASP A 23 -12.84 14.74 -25.59
C ASP A 23 -11.79 14.29 -24.55
N SER A 24 -11.14 13.18 -24.86
CA SER A 24 -9.89 12.76 -24.24
C SER A 24 -8.79 13.67 -24.77
N SER A 25 -8.45 14.70 -24.00
CA SER A 25 -7.20 15.44 -24.18
C SER A 25 -6.05 14.49 -23.88
N SER A 26 -5.51 13.86 -24.93
CA SER A 26 -4.29 13.09 -24.92
C SER A 26 -3.14 13.97 -24.43
N SER A 27 -2.76 13.82 -23.17
CA SER A 27 -1.41 14.11 -22.75
C SER A 27 -0.56 12.89 -23.12
N ASP A 28 0.05 12.96 -24.31
CA ASP A 28 1.24 12.19 -24.64
C ASP A 28 2.30 12.45 -23.57
N SER A 29 2.32 11.62 -22.52
CA SER A 29 3.49 11.45 -21.70
C SER A 29 4.13 10.16 -22.16
N SER A 30 5.06 10.29 -23.11
CA SER A 30 6.13 9.33 -23.33
C SER A 30 6.99 9.27 -22.05
N GLY A 31 6.43 8.72 -20.98
CA GLY A 31 7.11 8.47 -19.73
C GLY A 31 7.92 7.20 -19.90
N GLY A 32 9.18 7.34 -20.30
CA GLY A 32 10.11 6.22 -20.10
C GLY A 32 10.09 5.87 -18.62
N SER A 33 9.73 4.63 -18.29
CA SER A 33 9.88 4.09 -16.95
C SER A 33 11.26 4.46 -16.42
N ALA A 34 11.31 5.03 -15.22
CA ALA A 34 12.57 5.36 -14.58
C ALA A 34 13.46 4.10 -14.63
N VAL A 35 14.73 4.27 -14.95
CA VAL A 35 15.66 3.13 -15.01
C VAL A 35 15.76 2.52 -13.61
N SER A 36 15.46 1.23 -13.47
CA SER A 36 15.66 0.54 -12.19
C SER A 36 17.15 0.52 -11.83
N THR A 37 17.41 0.69 -10.55
CA THR A 37 18.74 0.75 -9.92
C THR A 37 18.99 -0.42 -8.98
N MET A 38 17.96 -1.24 -8.75
CA MET A 38 17.99 -2.41 -7.88
C MET A 38 17.98 -3.70 -8.71
N ASP A 39 18.20 -4.84 -8.04
CA ASP A 39 18.16 -6.15 -8.68
C ASP A 39 16.77 -6.43 -9.27
N GLY A 40 16.73 -7.10 -10.43
CA GLY A 40 15.49 -7.43 -11.13
C GLY A 40 14.69 -8.57 -10.50
N GLU A 41 15.22 -9.19 -9.43
CA GLU A 41 14.62 -10.34 -8.75
C GLU A 41 14.84 -10.23 -7.23
N ASP A 42 13.90 -10.75 -6.43
CA ASP A 42 14.05 -10.97 -4.98
C ASP A 42 13.32 -12.25 -4.57
N GLY A 43 13.91 -13.06 -3.70
CA GLY A 43 13.23 -14.25 -3.17
C GLY A 43 12.77 -15.25 -4.24
N GLY A 44 13.44 -15.27 -5.41
CA GLY A 44 13.07 -16.10 -6.56
C GLY A 44 11.90 -15.56 -7.40
N TYR A 45 11.47 -14.33 -7.16
CA TYR A 45 10.46 -13.62 -7.96
C TYR A 45 11.12 -12.58 -8.86
N THR A 46 10.84 -12.62 -10.16
CA THR A 46 11.30 -11.64 -11.16
C THR A 46 10.25 -10.55 -11.34
N TYR A 47 10.66 -9.28 -11.19
CA TYR A 47 9.75 -8.13 -11.36
C TYR A 47 9.44 -7.87 -12.85
N ALA A 48 8.18 -7.53 -13.15
CA ALA A 48 7.74 -7.17 -14.49
C ALA A 48 7.89 -5.67 -14.80
N SER A 49 7.96 -4.85 -13.76
CA SER A 49 7.98 -3.38 -13.79
C SER A 49 8.96 -2.80 -12.76
N ASN A 50 9.29 -1.51 -12.89
CA ASN A 50 10.12 -0.83 -11.90
C ASN A 50 9.29 -0.43 -10.67
N VAL A 51 9.55 -1.11 -9.54
CA VAL A 51 8.96 -0.82 -8.22
C VAL A 51 10.02 -0.49 -7.15
N ASP A 52 11.21 -0.03 -7.55
CA ASP A 52 12.33 0.28 -6.65
C ASP A 52 11.92 1.17 -5.47
N ASN A 53 11.05 2.15 -5.73
CA ASN A 53 10.59 3.07 -4.71
C ASN A 53 9.72 2.40 -3.63
N HIS A 54 8.91 1.39 -4.01
CA HIS A 54 8.16 0.57 -3.04
C HIS A 54 9.08 -0.39 -2.31
N ARG A 55 10.03 -1.02 -3.02
CA ARG A 55 11.04 -1.90 -2.43
C ARG A 55 11.88 -1.19 -1.37
N SER A 56 12.23 0.08 -1.60
CA SER A 56 13.00 0.91 -0.67
C SER A 56 12.33 1.11 0.70
N LEU A 57 11.01 0.95 0.81
CA LEU A 57 10.29 1.06 2.10
C LEU A 57 10.67 -0.05 3.08
N MET A 58 11.25 -1.16 2.60
CA MET A 58 11.72 -2.22 3.50
C MET A 58 12.95 -1.80 4.31
N ALA A 59 13.79 -0.92 3.75
CA ALA A 59 14.88 -0.30 4.50
C ALA A 59 14.34 0.61 5.63
N ASP A 60 13.27 1.38 5.38
CA ASP A 60 12.57 2.16 6.42
C ASP A 60 12.03 1.23 7.53
N MET A 61 11.45 0.07 7.16
CA MET A 61 10.98 -0.94 8.12
C MET A 61 12.11 -1.48 8.99
N CYS A 62 13.29 -1.73 8.41
CA CYS A 62 14.47 -2.15 9.16
C CYS A 62 14.94 -1.07 10.12
N ASP A 63 15.05 0.17 9.66
CA ASP A 63 15.48 1.30 10.50
C ASP A 63 14.51 1.53 11.66
N ILE A 64 13.19 1.48 11.42
CA ILE A 64 12.16 1.57 12.48
C ILE A 64 12.36 0.49 13.53
N LYS A 65 12.59 -0.76 13.12
CA LYS A 65 12.83 -1.88 14.05
C LYS A 65 14.11 -1.66 14.87
N ALA A 66 15.18 -1.19 14.23
CA ALA A 66 16.45 -0.93 14.90
C ALA A 66 16.31 0.15 15.98
N HIS A 67 15.71 1.31 15.62
CA HIS A 67 15.47 2.40 16.56
C HIS A 67 14.53 1.99 17.70
N ALA A 68 13.43 1.30 17.39
CA ALA A 68 12.51 0.81 18.42
C ALA A 68 13.17 -0.20 19.37
N ASN A 69 14.02 -1.09 18.88
CA ASN A 69 14.77 -2.03 19.72
C ASN A 69 15.79 -1.32 20.63
N ALA A 70 16.32 -0.18 20.20
CA ALA A 70 17.20 0.69 20.99
C ALA A 70 16.45 1.61 21.97
N GLY A 71 15.11 1.59 21.99
CA GLY A 71 14.28 2.49 22.80
C GLY A 71 14.19 3.91 22.24
N GLU A 72 14.61 4.13 20.99
CA GLU A 72 14.64 5.42 20.31
C GLU A 72 13.29 5.71 19.63
N TRP A 73 12.22 5.77 20.43
CA TRP A 73 10.83 5.85 19.95
C TRP A 73 10.58 7.01 19.00
N THR A 74 11.15 8.17 19.30
CA THR A 74 11.02 9.37 18.45
C THR A 74 11.69 9.18 17.09
N ALA A 75 12.83 8.49 17.02
CA ALA A 75 13.51 8.22 15.76
C ALA A 75 12.74 7.20 14.92
N ALA A 76 12.24 6.12 15.55
CA ALA A 76 11.37 5.14 14.90
C ALA A 76 10.11 5.81 14.33
N LYS A 77 9.43 6.65 15.13
CA LYS A 77 8.27 7.44 14.67
C LYS A 77 8.64 8.41 13.54
N GLY A 78 9.81 9.04 13.62
CA GLY A 78 10.31 9.95 12.59
C GLY A 78 10.40 9.29 11.22
N ILE A 79 10.95 8.08 11.15
CA ILE A 79 11.05 7.33 9.88
C ILE A 79 9.67 6.87 9.40
N TYR A 80 8.82 6.36 10.30
CA TYR A 80 7.46 5.93 9.92
C TYR A 80 6.63 7.05 9.28
N THR A 81 6.70 8.25 9.87
CA THR A 81 5.90 9.41 9.48
C THR A 81 6.48 10.16 8.29
N ASN A 82 7.81 10.30 8.22
CA ASN A 82 8.47 11.14 7.20
C ASN A 82 9.16 10.36 6.09
N GLY A 83 9.34 9.04 6.24
CA GLY A 83 10.15 8.23 5.34
C GLY A 83 11.64 8.54 5.45
N LYS A 84 12.48 7.69 4.84
CA LYS A 84 13.94 7.93 4.75
C LYS A 84 14.57 7.37 3.50
N ASN A 85 14.12 6.21 3.01
CA ASN A 85 14.80 5.49 1.93
C ASN A 85 14.04 5.53 0.59
N ALA A 86 12.75 5.87 0.57
CA ALA A 86 11.92 5.88 -0.64
C ALA A 86 11.66 7.32 -1.19
N GLU A 87 12.71 7.99 -1.68
CA GLU A 87 12.61 9.37 -2.21
C GLU A 87 11.89 9.41 -3.57
N LYS A 88 10.96 10.35 -3.75
CA LYS A 88 10.27 10.61 -5.00
C LYS A 88 11.02 11.66 -5.82
N SER A 89 10.64 11.82 -7.08
CA SER A 89 11.26 12.80 -7.99
C SER A 89 11.15 14.26 -7.53
N ASP A 90 10.19 14.58 -6.65
CA ASP A 90 9.99 15.91 -6.08
C ASP A 90 10.80 16.15 -4.79
N GLY A 91 11.62 15.19 -4.37
CA GLY A 91 12.40 15.22 -3.13
C GLY A 91 11.61 14.88 -1.87
N SER A 92 10.30 14.63 -1.99
CA SER A 92 9.51 14.09 -0.88
C SER A 92 9.72 12.58 -0.76
N TYR A 93 9.41 11.99 0.40
CA TYR A 93 9.51 10.54 0.58
C TYR A 93 8.12 9.89 0.51
N ARG A 94 8.07 8.63 0.06
CA ARG A 94 6.98 7.73 0.43
C ARG A 94 7.16 7.35 1.91
N THR A 95 6.05 7.18 2.61
CA THR A 95 6.08 6.92 4.05
C THR A 95 5.16 5.77 4.37
N LEU A 96 5.56 4.92 5.32
CA LEU A 96 4.74 3.81 5.78
C LEU A 96 3.43 4.30 6.44
N GLN A 97 3.45 5.48 7.06
CA GLN A 97 2.24 6.15 7.53
C GLN A 97 1.31 6.56 6.39
N GLY A 98 1.85 7.17 5.33
CA GLY A 98 1.05 7.67 4.21
C GLY A 98 0.30 6.55 3.49
N PHE A 99 0.91 5.36 3.49
CA PHE A 99 0.19 4.13 3.23
C PHE A 99 -0.83 3.88 4.34
N ALA A 100 -0.42 3.45 5.53
CA ALA A 100 -1.30 2.96 6.61
C ALA A 100 -2.52 3.83 6.99
N ALA A 101 -2.46 5.15 6.80
CA ALA A 101 -3.53 6.08 7.13
C ALA A 101 -4.54 6.31 5.97
N ALA A 102 -4.24 5.80 4.77
CA ALA A 102 -5.03 6.07 3.58
C ALA A 102 -6.37 5.31 3.58
N ALA A 103 -7.45 6.02 3.28
CA ALA A 103 -8.77 5.44 3.08
C ALA A 103 -8.88 4.70 1.73
N GLY A 104 -9.86 3.79 1.62
CA GLY A 104 -10.22 3.16 0.34
C GLY A 104 -9.20 2.14 -0.18
N LYS A 105 -8.28 1.65 0.67
CA LYS A 105 -7.20 0.73 0.29
C LYS A 105 -7.62 -0.73 0.14
N ASN A 106 -8.91 -1.06 0.30
CA ASN A 106 -9.46 -2.40 0.03
C ASN A 106 -8.67 -3.58 0.68
N HIS A 107 -8.03 -3.35 1.83
CA HIS A 107 -7.30 -4.40 2.58
C HIS A 107 -8.15 -5.09 3.64
N GLY A 108 -9.42 -4.72 3.76
CA GLY A 108 -10.38 -5.33 4.70
C GLY A 108 -10.25 -4.89 6.16
N TYR A 109 -9.06 -4.51 6.64
CA TYR A 109 -8.87 -4.09 8.04
C TYR A 109 -9.76 -2.90 8.47
N ASP A 110 -9.89 -1.86 7.64
CA ASP A 110 -10.71 -0.69 8.01
C ASP A 110 -12.18 -1.06 8.16
N ALA A 111 -12.70 -1.97 7.32
CA ALA A 111 -14.05 -2.49 7.47
C ALA A 111 -14.20 -3.36 8.73
N PHE A 112 -13.18 -4.15 9.06
CA PHE A 112 -13.17 -4.99 10.27
C PHE A 112 -13.14 -4.15 11.55
N TYR A 113 -12.32 -3.10 11.60
CA TYR A 113 -12.21 -2.20 12.75
C TYR A 113 -13.21 -1.05 12.74
N GLY A 114 -13.96 -0.88 11.64
CA GLY A 114 -14.99 0.15 11.49
C GLY A 114 -14.45 1.58 11.37
N ALA A 115 -13.19 1.76 10.96
CA ALA A 115 -12.56 3.07 10.84
C ALA A 115 -11.49 3.07 9.73
N ASP A 116 -11.53 4.06 8.85
CA ASP A 116 -10.45 4.33 7.90
C ASP A 116 -9.16 4.66 8.64
N GLY A 117 -8.02 4.17 8.14
CA GLY A 117 -6.72 4.40 8.77
C GLY A 117 -6.53 3.68 10.10
N SER A 118 -7.35 2.65 10.36
CA SER A 118 -7.25 1.84 11.59
C SER A 118 -5.86 1.24 11.79
N VAL A 119 -5.20 0.86 10.70
CA VAL A 119 -3.83 0.33 10.68
C VAL A 119 -2.82 1.34 11.19
N ASP A 120 -2.86 2.59 10.69
CA ASP A 120 -2.01 3.68 11.20
C ASP A 120 -2.29 3.96 12.67
N ALA A 121 -3.56 4.04 13.07
CA ALA A 121 -3.94 4.33 14.45
C ALA A 121 -3.33 3.31 15.44
N MET A 122 -3.33 2.02 15.10
CA MET A 122 -2.72 0.97 15.93
C MET A 122 -1.18 1.10 15.99
N ILE A 123 -0.53 1.36 14.85
CA ILE A 123 0.94 1.53 14.80
C ILE A 123 1.36 2.78 15.60
N MET A 124 0.65 3.89 15.43
CA MET A 124 0.89 5.14 16.13
C MET A 124 0.65 5.01 17.63
N ALA A 125 -0.34 4.24 18.07
CA ALA A 125 -0.53 3.94 19.49
C ALA A 125 0.71 3.26 20.11
N ALA A 126 1.34 2.32 19.39
CA ALA A 126 2.59 1.70 19.83
C ALA A 126 3.76 2.70 19.84
N MET A 127 3.89 3.51 18.79
CA MET A 127 4.93 4.53 18.68
C MET A 127 4.81 5.62 19.75
N ASP A 128 3.60 5.96 20.17
CA ASP A 128 3.33 6.98 21.20
C ASP A 128 3.22 6.42 22.61
N GLY A 129 3.15 5.09 22.76
CA GLY A 129 2.98 4.46 24.07
C GLY A 129 1.61 4.74 24.67
N THR A 130 0.59 4.77 23.83
CA THR A 130 -0.80 5.06 24.19
C THR A 130 -1.70 3.86 23.89
N GLY A 131 -2.99 3.95 24.20
CA GLY A 131 -3.94 2.85 24.02
C GLY A 131 -3.47 1.58 24.75
N ASP A 132 -3.42 0.46 24.03
CA ASP A 132 -2.97 -0.83 24.57
C ASP A 132 -1.50 -0.85 25.02
N PHE A 133 -0.72 0.17 24.62
CA PHE A 133 0.69 0.33 25.00
C PHE A 133 0.88 1.29 26.19
N ALA A 134 -0.18 1.87 26.73
CA ALA A 134 -0.08 2.72 27.92
C ALA A 134 0.36 1.91 29.14
N GLY A 135 1.51 2.27 29.72
CA GLY A 135 2.10 1.55 30.85
C GLY A 135 2.69 0.18 30.50
N ALA A 136 2.74 -0.19 29.22
CA ALA A 136 3.43 -1.38 28.76
C ALA A 136 4.95 -1.26 28.97
N SER A 137 5.64 -2.39 29.11
CA SER A 137 7.10 -2.38 29.15
C SER A 137 7.70 -1.99 27.80
N ASP A 138 8.92 -1.47 27.81
CA ASP A 138 9.66 -1.14 26.59
C ASP A 138 9.76 -2.33 25.63
N THR A 139 9.91 -3.55 26.16
CA THR A 139 9.90 -4.77 25.35
C THR A 139 8.56 -4.98 24.64
N VAL A 140 7.43 -4.81 25.33
CA VAL A 140 6.10 -4.95 24.71
C VAL A 140 5.86 -3.85 23.69
N ARG A 141 6.27 -2.61 23.98
CA ARG A 141 6.15 -1.47 23.06
C ARG A 141 6.99 -1.68 21.80
N TYR A 142 8.24 -2.10 21.94
CA TYR A 142 9.09 -2.50 20.81
C TYR A 142 8.41 -3.58 19.95
N GLN A 143 7.90 -4.64 20.58
CA GLN A 143 7.21 -5.71 19.86
C GLN A 143 5.96 -5.19 19.13
N GLY A 144 5.21 -4.28 19.74
CA GLY A 144 4.10 -3.57 19.11
C GLY A 144 4.51 -2.86 17.84
N ILE A 145 5.51 -1.96 17.94
CA ILE A 145 6.03 -1.21 16.78
C ILE A 145 6.52 -2.18 15.70
N ALA A 146 7.38 -3.13 16.05
CA ALA A 146 8.00 -4.04 15.09
C ALA A 146 6.98 -4.94 14.37
N LYS A 147 5.99 -5.48 15.10
CA LYS A 147 5.03 -6.45 14.57
C LYS A 147 3.83 -5.79 13.91
N LEU A 148 3.32 -4.68 14.46
CA LEU A 148 2.22 -3.95 13.82
C LEU A 148 2.69 -3.37 12.49
N THR A 149 3.83 -2.69 12.44
CA THR A 149 4.30 -2.10 11.18
C THR A 149 4.61 -3.16 10.12
N ALA A 150 5.27 -4.27 10.50
CA ALA A 150 5.58 -5.33 9.53
C ALA A 150 4.36 -6.20 9.18
N ASN A 151 3.65 -6.77 10.15
CA ASN A 151 2.67 -7.84 9.89
C ASN A 151 1.23 -7.36 9.79
N LEU A 152 0.93 -6.12 10.20
CA LEU A 152 -0.37 -5.49 9.95
C LEU A 152 -0.22 -4.43 8.85
N GLY A 153 0.72 -3.49 9.01
CA GLY A 153 1.02 -2.43 8.06
C GLY A 153 1.38 -2.96 6.68
N MET A 154 2.55 -3.58 6.53
CA MET A 154 3.00 -4.04 5.20
C MET A 154 2.04 -5.07 4.60
N VAL A 155 1.48 -5.98 5.40
CA VAL A 155 0.51 -6.97 4.90
C VAL A 155 -0.79 -6.33 4.41
N ALA A 156 -1.28 -5.27 5.08
CA ALA A 156 -2.43 -4.50 4.57
C ALA A 156 -2.12 -3.94 3.17
N TYR A 157 -0.91 -3.43 2.94
CA TYR A 157 -0.52 -2.93 1.62
C TYR A 157 -0.29 -4.04 0.60
N THR A 158 0.29 -5.17 0.99
CA THR A 158 0.32 -6.36 0.14
C THR A 158 -1.10 -6.70 -0.33
N ILE A 159 -2.09 -6.76 0.56
CA ILE A 159 -3.47 -7.08 0.20
C ILE A 159 -4.09 -5.98 -0.70
N HIS A 160 -3.85 -4.70 -0.39
CA HIS A 160 -4.29 -3.58 -1.22
C HIS A 160 -3.81 -3.74 -2.66
N GLU A 161 -2.51 -3.98 -2.85
CA GLU A 161 -1.90 -4.05 -4.16
C GLU A 161 -2.34 -5.30 -4.92
N LEU A 162 -2.44 -6.45 -4.25
CA LEU A 162 -2.96 -7.68 -4.88
C LEU A 162 -4.43 -7.53 -5.31
N ASN A 163 -5.28 -6.88 -4.50
CA ASN A 163 -6.66 -6.60 -4.89
C ASN A 163 -6.73 -5.62 -6.07
N THR A 164 -5.83 -4.64 -6.11
CA THR A 164 -5.71 -3.70 -7.24
C THR A 164 -5.25 -4.41 -8.51
N ALA A 165 -4.28 -5.32 -8.41
CA ALA A 165 -3.81 -6.16 -9.52
C ALA A 165 -4.95 -7.02 -10.08
N VAL A 166 -5.71 -7.69 -9.22
CA VAL A 166 -6.88 -8.49 -9.64
C VAL A 166 -7.92 -7.62 -10.35
N ALA A 167 -8.23 -6.44 -9.82
CA ALA A 167 -9.18 -5.52 -10.44
C ALA A 167 -8.71 -5.05 -11.83
N LYS A 168 -7.43 -4.69 -11.97
CA LYS A 168 -6.83 -4.30 -13.27
C LYS A 168 -6.82 -5.46 -14.26
N ALA A 169 -6.50 -6.68 -13.81
CA ALA A 169 -6.52 -7.87 -14.66
C ALA A 169 -7.93 -8.17 -15.18
N ASN A 170 -8.94 -8.08 -14.32
CA ASN A 170 -10.35 -8.26 -14.70
C ASN A 170 -10.83 -7.20 -15.72
N ALA A 171 -10.25 -6.00 -15.66
CA ALA A 171 -10.49 -4.93 -16.63
C ALA A 171 -9.66 -5.08 -17.93
N GLY A 172 -8.84 -6.13 -18.06
CA GLY A 172 -7.95 -6.35 -19.21
C GLY A 172 -6.71 -5.45 -19.24
N ASN A 173 -6.43 -4.71 -18.16
CA ASN A 173 -5.23 -3.89 -18.07
C ASN A 173 -4.03 -4.73 -17.61
N VAL A 174 -3.30 -5.27 -18.57
CA VAL A 174 -2.16 -6.18 -18.38
C VAL A 174 -0.83 -5.58 -18.82
N ASP A 175 -0.77 -4.26 -19.00
CA ASP A 175 0.49 -3.55 -19.23
C ASP A 175 1.43 -3.73 -18.03
N ASN A 176 2.73 -3.95 -18.29
CA ASN A 176 3.67 -4.24 -17.22
C ASN A 176 3.80 -3.08 -16.24
N ASP A 177 3.96 -1.86 -16.74
CA ASP A 177 4.33 -0.68 -15.94
C ASP A 177 3.12 0.01 -15.28
N THR A 178 1.92 -0.19 -15.81
CA THR A 178 0.72 0.51 -15.35
C THR A 178 -0.46 -0.41 -15.05
N GLY A 179 -0.39 -1.67 -15.46
CA GLY A 179 -1.45 -2.66 -15.35
C GLY A 179 -1.36 -3.55 -14.12
N ALA A 180 -1.97 -4.73 -14.21
CA ALA A 180 -1.99 -5.72 -13.14
C ALA A 180 -0.59 -6.20 -12.70
N PRO A 181 0.38 -6.44 -13.60
CA PRO A 181 1.74 -6.83 -13.21
C PRO A 181 2.40 -5.79 -12.28
N HIS A 182 2.22 -4.49 -12.54
CA HIS A 182 2.78 -3.44 -11.70
C HIS A 182 2.32 -3.54 -10.24
N ASN A 183 1.01 -3.66 -10.00
CA ASN A 183 0.52 -3.79 -8.62
C ASN A 183 0.85 -5.16 -8.02
N TRP A 184 1.01 -6.19 -8.83
CA TRP A 184 1.52 -7.46 -8.32
C TRP A 184 2.97 -7.32 -7.81
N ASP A 185 3.82 -6.63 -8.58
CA ASP A 185 5.19 -6.28 -8.21
C ASP A 185 5.23 -5.42 -6.93
N GLU A 186 4.38 -4.41 -6.82
CA GLU A 186 4.26 -3.58 -5.61
C GLU A 186 3.83 -4.42 -4.40
N GLY A 187 2.89 -5.36 -4.58
CA GLY A 187 2.48 -6.30 -3.55
C GLY A 187 3.63 -7.18 -3.04
N TRP A 188 4.47 -7.68 -3.96
CA TRP A 188 5.69 -8.43 -3.62
C TRP A 188 6.71 -7.55 -2.89
N ALA A 189 6.90 -6.30 -3.32
CA ALA A 189 7.79 -5.34 -2.67
C ALA A 189 7.39 -5.10 -1.20
N PHE A 190 6.09 -5.01 -0.89
CA PHE A 190 5.61 -4.90 0.50
C PHE A 190 5.75 -6.21 1.30
N PHE A 191 5.55 -7.35 0.66
CA PHE A 191 5.54 -8.65 1.35
C PHE A 191 6.93 -9.22 1.62
N HIS A 192 7.79 -9.20 0.60
CA HIS A 192 9.14 -9.75 0.62
C HIS A 192 10.18 -8.64 0.82
N GLY A 193 10.08 -7.57 0.02
CA GLY A 193 11.09 -6.52 -0.09
C GLY A 193 12.40 -7.01 -0.74
N PRO A 194 13.44 -6.16 -0.79
CA PRO A 194 14.77 -6.56 -1.26
C PRO A 194 15.39 -7.68 -0.42
N ASP A 195 16.16 -8.56 -1.04
CA ASP A 195 16.90 -9.62 -0.36
C ASP A 195 17.80 -9.08 0.78
N GLU A 196 18.39 -7.90 0.63
CA GLU A 196 19.25 -7.27 1.66
C GLU A 196 18.45 -6.81 2.89
N ASN A 197 17.14 -6.66 2.77
CA ASN A 197 16.25 -6.19 3.84
C ASN A 197 15.16 -7.22 4.23
N VAL A 198 15.21 -8.43 3.66
CA VAL A 198 14.20 -9.48 3.86
C VAL A 198 13.97 -9.84 5.33
N GLY A 199 14.99 -9.71 6.18
CA GLY A 199 14.89 -9.98 7.63
C GLY A 199 13.86 -9.10 8.36
N CYS A 200 13.47 -7.97 7.76
CA CYS A 200 12.51 -7.02 8.31
C CYS A 200 11.10 -7.13 7.72
N SER A 201 10.91 -7.94 6.68
CA SER A 201 9.65 -8.02 5.94
C SER A 201 8.66 -9.02 6.54
N PRO A 202 7.38 -8.99 6.08
CA PRO A 202 6.40 -10.03 6.40
C PRO A 202 6.87 -11.45 6.12
N VAL A 203 7.61 -11.69 5.03
CA VAL A 203 8.08 -13.05 4.69
C VAL A 203 8.98 -13.64 5.76
N ALA A 204 9.78 -12.81 6.46
CA ALA A 204 10.58 -13.30 7.59
C ALA A 204 9.70 -13.81 8.73
N THR A 205 8.53 -13.21 8.96
CA THR A 205 7.53 -13.75 9.90
C THR A 205 6.95 -15.05 9.37
N LEU A 206 6.57 -15.11 8.08
CA LEU A 206 6.06 -16.33 7.44
C LEU A 206 7.04 -17.49 7.62
N ASN A 207 8.30 -17.31 7.26
CA ASN A 207 9.33 -18.35 7.34
C ASN A 207 9.54 -18.83 8.79
N LYS A 208 9.53 -17.90 9.76
CA LYS A 208 9.59 -18.25 11.19
C LYS A 208 8.36 -19.02 11.66
N ARG A 209 7.18 -18.78 11.11
CA ARG A 209 5.98 -19.58 11.44
C ARG A 209 6.05 -20.95 10.73
N GLY A 210 6.54 -20.98 9.49
CA GLY A 210 6.83 -22.21 8.76
C GLY A 210 7.67 -23.17 9.59
N ALA A 211 8.78 -22.67 10.15
CA ALA A 211 9.68 -23.42 11.01
C ALA A 211 9.01 -23.95 12.30
N ASP A 212 8.25 -23.10 12.99
CA ASP A 212 7.54 -23.49 14.21
C ASP A 212 6.56 -24.66 13.98
N PHE A 213 6.02 -24.79 12.76
CA PHE A 213 5.03 -25.80 12.41
C PHE A 213 5.55 -26.90 11.46
N GLY A 214 6.84 -26.90 11.10
CA GLY A 214 7.42 -27.86 10.15
C GLY A 214 6.80 -27.79 8.74
N THR A 215 6.44 -26.58 8.30
CA THR A 215 5.82 -26.28 6.99
C THR A 215 6.73 -25.40 6.12
N GLU A 216 8.03 -25.48 6.37
CA GLU A 216 9.05 -24.73 5.64
C GLU A 216 9.02 -25.13 4.15
N HIS A 217 9.09 -24.14 3.27
CA HIS A 217 9.33 -24.37 1.85
C HIS A 217 10.85 -24.49 1.65
N THR A 218 11.32 -25.70 1.34
CA THR A 218 12.71 -26.00 0.96
C THR A 218 12.97 -25.72 -0.51
#